data_AF-A0A3D1DR46-F1
#
_entry.id   AF-A0A3D1DR46-F1
#
_cell.length_a   1.000
_cell.length_b   1.000
_cell.length_c   1.000
_cell.angle_alpha   90.00
_cell.angle_beta   90.00
_cell.angle_gamma   90.00
#
_symmetry.space_group_name_H-M   'P 1'
#
loop_
_entity.id
_entity.type
_entity.pdbx_description
1 polymer ?
#
loop_
_entity_poly.entity_id
_entity_poly.type
_entity_poly.pdbx_seq_one_letter_code
_entity_poly.pdbx_strand_id
1 'polypeptide(L)'
;KGTHGGKKYTETRDFATLAFQWPLISSGGDKEAITLFENALAKRANWAKFPGFTAAVVGHVDGRAFGGTARVAAGGDVSLDIDEKHAVEWVKDQLGSMALHRRAPSPKRARPVLRFADQDDEHPLGRLLTFVGGAMASSYRVRDGEITVVNRAIGPQHMTITVLDNR
;
A
#
# COMPACT_ATOMS: atom_id res chain seq x y z
N LYS A 1 -56.16 -2.48 19.27
CA LYS A 1 -57.14 -1.56 19.91
C LYS A 1 -56.98 -1.66 21.41
N GLY A 2 -56.89 -0.54 22.11
CA GLY A 2 -56.65 -0.50 23.55
C GLY A 2 -57.55 0.51 24.25
N THR A 3 -57.51 0.50 25.58
CA THR A 3 -58.23 1.45 26.42
C THR A 3 -57.25 2.03 27.43
N HIS A 4 -57.06 3.35 27.40
CA HIS A 4 -56.21 4.06 28.38
C HIS A 4 -57.02 5.23 28.95
N GLY A 5 -57.08 5.34 30.28
CA GLY A 5 -57.91 6.37 30.94
C GLY A 5 -59.40 6.33 30.57
N GLY A 6 -59.96 5.15 30.29
CA GLY A 6 -61.39 4.98 29.94
C GLY A 6 -61.78 5.38 28.52
N LYS A 7 -60.86 5.94 27.71
CA LYS A 7 -61.10 6.23 26.28
C LYS A 7 -60.53 5.12 25.40
N LYS A 8 -61.33 4.66 24.43
CA LYS A 8 -60.92 3.68 23.42
C LYS A 8 -60.07 4.37 22.36
N TYR A 9 -58.95 3.76 22.01
CA TYR A 9 -58.13 4.21 20.89
C TYR A 9 -57.77 3.04 19.96
N THR A 10 -57.59 3.38 18.69
CA THR A 10 -56.99 2.50 17.70
C THR A 10 -55.51 2.81 17.67
N GLU A 11 -54.69 1.83 18.05
CA GLU A 11 -53.25 1.92 17.92
C GLU A 11 -52.87 1.59 16.47
N THR A 12 -52.27 2.54 15.77
CA THR A 12 -51.61 2.30 14.50
C THR A 12 -50.12 2.24 14.81
N ARG A 13 -49.49 1.10 14.51
CA ARG A 13 -48.03 0.97 14.59
C ARG A 13 -47.49 0.92 13.18
N ASP A 14 -46.83 1.99 12.77
CA ASP A 14 -46.12 2.04 11.50
C ASP A 14 -44.71 1.51 11.73
N PHE A 15 -44.35 0.45 11.01
CA PHE A 15 -42.99 -0.09 11.01
C PHE A 15 -42.39 0.13 9.63
N ALA A 16 -41.19 0.73 9.59
CA ALA A 16 -40.34 0.70 8.41
C ALA A 16 -39.37 -0.48 8.58
N THR A 17 -39.46 -1.48 7.69
CA THR A 17 -38.46 -2.55 7.65
C THR A 17 -37.30 -2.09 6.79
N LEU A 18 -36.16 -1.80 7.42
CA LEU A 18 -34.89 -1.60 6.72
C LEU A 18 -34.21 -2.97 6.56
N ALA A 19 -34.21 -3.50 5.34
CA ALA A 19 -33.48 -4.72 5.00
C ALA A 19 -32.21 -4.35 4.23
N PHE A 20 -31.07 -4.86 4.68
CA PHE A 20 -29.82 -4.83 3.94
C PHE A 20 -29.20 -6.23 3.95
N GLN A 21 -28.48 -6.59 2.90
CA GLN A 21 -27.76 -7.85 2.87
C GLN A 21 -26.51 -7.78 3.75
N TRP A 22 -26.34 -8.84 4.53
CA TRP A 22 -25.19 -9.09 5.40
C TRP A 22 -24.24 -10.09 4.71
N PRO A 23 -22.91 -9.91 4.79
CA PRO A 23 -22.20 -8.93 5.62
C PRO A 23 -22.22 -7.50 5.05
N LEU A 24 -22.27 -6.51 5.95
CA LEU A 24 -22.11 -5.08 5.68
C LEU A 24 -20.63 -4.71 5.34
N ILE A 25 -20.01 -5.47 4.42
CA ILE A 25 -18.57 -5.62 4.04
C ILE A 25 -17.92 -6.81 4.77
N SER A 26 -17.27 -7.80 4.13
CA SER A 26 -16.73 -7.87 2.78
C SER A 26 -17.38 -8.96 1.93
N SER A 27 -17.80 -8.65 0.71
CA SER A 27 -17.47 -9.57 -0.38
C SER A 27 -15.95 -9.65 -0.43
N GLY A 28 -15.38 -10.85 -0.46
CA GLY A 28 -13.93 -11.03 -0.59
C GLY A 28 -13.39 -10.21 -1.77
N GLY A 29 -12.07 -10.00 -1.80
CA GLY A 29 -11.46 -9.22 -2.89
C GLY A 29 -11.77 -9.82 -4.27
N ASP A 30 -11.88 -8.95 -5.27
CA ASP A 30 -12.10 -9.37 -6.66
C ASP A 30 -10.89 -10.18 -7.12
N LYS A 31 -11.12 -11.39 -7.65
CA LYS A 31 -10.04 -12.29 -8.07
C LYS A 31 -9.18 -11.63 -9.15
N GLU A 32 -9.81 -10.89 -10.03
CA GLU A 32 -9.21 -10.15 -11.13
C GLU A 32 -8.36 -8.98 -10.61
N ALA A 33 -8.86 -8.22 -9.62
CA ALA A 33 -8.10 -7.14 -8.98
C ALA A 33 -6.85 -7.67 -8.26
N ILE A 34 -7.00 -8.77 -7.52
CA ILE A 34 -5.88 -9.43 -6.83
C ILE A 34 -4.87 -9.94 -7.86
N THR A 35 -5.32 -10.59 -8.92
CA THR A 35 -4.44 -11.13 -9.98
C THR A 35 -3.69 -10.01 -10.70
N LEU A 36 -4.38 -8.92 -11.06
CA LEU A 36 -3.77 -7.74 -11.67
C LEU A 36 -2.66 -7.17 -10.79
N PHE A 37 -2.91 -7.04 -9.50
CA PHE A 37 -1.92 -6.54 -8.55
C PHE A 37 -0.74 -7.49 -8.35
N GLU A 38 -0.98 -8.78 -8.14
CA GLU A 38 0.10 -9.78 -7.98
C GLU A 38 0.97 -9.87 -9.23
N ASN A 39 0.38 -9.81 -10.43
CA ASN A 39 1.13 -9.75 -11.69
C ASN A 39 2.02 -8.51 -11.74
N ALA A 40 1.51 -7.36 -11.30
CA ALA A 40 2.30 -6.14 -11.23
C ALA A 40 3.44 -6.26 -10.20
N LEU A 41 3.20 -6.88 -9.04
CA LEU A 41 4.26 -7.13 -8.05
C LEU A 41 5.34 -8.09 -8.57
N ALA A 42 4.95 -9.11 -9.33
CA ALA A 42 5.82 -10.14 -9.88
C ALA A 42 6.72 -9.61 -11.00
N LYS A 43 6.24 -8.65 -11.80
CA LYS A 43 7.02 -7.99 -12.86
C LYS A 43 8.07 -7.00 -12.33
N ARG A 44 8.01 -6.61 -11.05
CA ARG A 44 9.01 -5.70 -10.47
C ARG A 44 10.39 -6.34 -10.50
N ALA A 45 11.37 -5.55 -10.91
CA ALA A 45 12.77 -5.94 -10.85
C ALA A 45 13.20 -6.16 -9.39
N ASN A 46 13.36 -7.43 -9.03
CA ASN A 46 13.75 -7.88 -7.71
C ASN A 46 15.21 -8.35 -7.70
N TRP A 47 15.81 -8.40 -6.51
CA TRP A 47 17.12 -8.99 -6.30
C TRP A 47 16.96 -10.47 -5.94
N ALA A 48 16.81 -11.31 -6.98
CA ALA A 48 16.85 -12.75 -6.82
C ALA A 48 18.27 -13.19 -6.38
N LYS A 49 18.37 -13.97 -5.31
CA LYS A 49 19.64 -14.48 -4.75
C LYS A 49 20.66 -13.36 -4.45
N PHE A 50 20.17 -12.23 -3.95
CA PHE A 50 21.01 -11.09 -3.58
C PHE A 50 22.10 -11.46 -2.56
N PRO A 51 23.39 -11.34 -2.90
CA PRO A 51 24.47 -11.65 -1.95
C PRO A 51 24.77 -10.49 -0.99
N GLY A 52 24.18 -9.31 -1.23
CA GLY A 52 24.63 -8.07 -0.62
C GLY A 52 25.62 -7.31 -1.50
N PHE A 53 25.99 -6.10 -1.07
CA PHE A 53 27.09 -5.35 -1.66
C PHE A 53 27.77 -4.45 -0.63
N THR A 54 28.98 -4.03 -0.97
CA THR A 54 29.68 -2.92 -0.32
C THR A 54 29.99 -1.88 -1.38
N ALA A 55 29.71 -0.61 -1.12
CA ALA A 55 29.92 0.47 -2.07
C ALA A 55 30.36 1.75 -1.36
N ALA A 56 31.11 2.59 -2.08
CA ALA A 56 31.31 3.97 -1.67
C ALA A 56 29.99 4.74 -1.79
N VAL A 57 29.70 5.61 -0.83
CA VAL A 57 28.55 6.52 -0.85
C VAL A 57 29.04 7.95 -0.70
N VAL A 58 28.53 8.83 -1.53
CA VAL A 58 28.81 10.27 -1.51
C VAL A 58 27.51 11.01 -1.77
N GLY A 59 27.32 12.17 -1.13
CA GLY A 59 26.10 12.94 -1.31
C GLY A 59 26.06 14.22 -0.49
N HIS A 60 24.90 14.84 -0.45
CA HIS A 60 24.64 16.01 0.38
C HIS A 60 23.30 15.85 1.11
N VAL A 61 23.25 16.23 2.40
CA VAL A 61 22.01 16.36 3.20
C VAL A 61 22.02 17.73 3.86
N ASP A 62 20.95 18.51 3.68
CA ASP A 62 20.82 19.88 4.20
C ASP A 62 22.02 20.78 3.85
N GLY A 63 22.52 20.66 2.61
CA GLY A 63 23.66 21.42 2.10
C GLY A 63 25.03 20.94 2.60
N ARG A 64 25.11 19.92 3.46
CA ARG A 64 26.37 19.36 3.94
C ARG A 64 26.76 18.12 3.14
N ALA A 65 27.97 18.15 2.59
CA ALA A 65 28.55 17.02 1.90
C ALA A 65 28.86 15.88 2.87
N PHE A 66 28.75 14.64 2.41
CA PHE A 66 29.16 13.46 3.16
C PHE A 66 29.81 12.45 2.22
N GLY A 67 30.69 11.63 2.79
CA GLY A 67 31.39 10.55 2.12
C GLY A 67 31.59 9.34 3.04
N GLY A 68 31.60 8.15 2.46
CA GLY A 68 31.81 6.95 3.26
C GLY A 68 31.57 5.65 2.52
N THR A 69 31.33 4.60 3.29
CA THR A 69 31.04 3.26 2.81
C THR A 69 29.69 2.78 3.32
N ALA A 70 28.87 2.28 2.39
CA ALA A 70 27.64 1.57 2.68
C ALA A 70 27.79 0.08 2.43
N ARG A 71 27.21 -0.72 3.33
CA ARG A 71 27.17 -2.17 3.24
C ARG A 71 25.73 -2.61 3.37
N VAL A 72 25.25 -3.35 2.38
CA VAL A 72 23.92 -3.94 2.39
C VAL A 72 24.10 -5.44 2.43
N ALA A 73 23.66 -6.09 3.50
CA ALA A 73 23.75 -7.54 3.65
C ALA A 73 22.75 -8.26 2.73
N ALA A 74 22.93 -9.57 2.53
CA ALA A 74 22.00 -10.41 1.76
C ALA A 74 20.53 -10.31 2.26
N GLY A 75 20.33 -10.13 3.57
CA GLY A 75 19.01 -9.95 4.18
C GLY A 75 18.34 -8.59 3.89
N GLY A 76 19.11 -7.62 3.39
CA GLY A 76 18.72 -6.22 3.19
C GLY A 76 19.15 -5.28 4.32
N ASP A 77 19.81 -5.78 5.37
CA ASP A 77 20.28 -4.95 6.48
C ASP A 77 21.39 -4.00 6.04
N VAL A 78 21.27 -2.74 6.45
CA VAL A 78 22.18 -1.66 6.06
C VAL A 78 23.08 -1.26 7.23
N SER A 79 24.39 -1.25 6.98
CA SER A 79 25.39 -0.64 7.86
C SER A 79 26.20 0.42 7.12
N LEU A 80 26.57 1.48 7.83
CA LEU A 80 27.19 2.67 7.26
C LEU A 80 28.42 3.06 8.07
N ASP A 81 29.42 3.54 7.34
CA ASP A 81 30.60 4.19 7.85
C ASP A 81 30.76 5.49 7.05
N ILE A 82 30.13 6.56 7.53
CA ILE A 82 30.04 7.87 6.89
C ILE A 82 30.58 8.93 7.85
N ASP A 83 31.31 9.90 7.31
CA ASP A 83 31.94 10.99 8.06
C ASP A 83 30.93 11.94 8.73
N GLU A 84 29.83 12.28 8.04
CA GLU A 84 28.77 13.15 8.54
C GLU A 84 27.68 12.34 9.27
N LYS A 85 27.72 12.39 10.60
CA LYS A 85 26.80 11.65 11.48
C LYS A 85 25.34 12.01 11.27
N HIS A 86 25.02 13.25 10.88
CA HIS A 86 23.65 13.67 10.60
C HIS A 86 23.06 12.99 9.37
N ALA A 87 23.90 12.58 8.40
CA ALA A 87 23.44 11.90 7.20
C ALA A 87 23.17 10.40 7.44
N VAL A 88 23.74 9.81 8.49
CA VAL A 88 23.74 8.34 8.70
C VAL A 88 22.33 7.76 8.74
N GLU A 89 21.42 8.33 9.55
CA GLU A 89 20.06 7.81 9.68
C GLU A 89 19.29 7.95 8.37
N TRP A 90 19.35 9.12 7.73
CA TRP A 90 18.70 9.35 6.46
C TRP A 90 19.20 8.40 5.35
N VAL A 91 20.51 8.24 5.19
CA VAL A 91 21.10 7.33 4.19
C VAL A 91 20.69 5.89 4.49
N LYS A 92 20.67 5.50 5.77
CA LYS A 92 20.26 4.15 6.20
C LYS A 92 18.80 3.89 5.83
N ASP A 93 17.93 4.86 6.05
CA ASP A 93 16.52 4.76 5.72
C ASP A 93 16.29 4.67 4.21
N GLN A 94 17.00 5.47 3.41
CA GLN A 94 16.90 5.40 1.95
C GLN A 94 17.36 4.04 1.42
N LEU A 95 18.56 3.58 1.80
CA LEU A 95 19.09 2.29 1.36
C LEU A 95 18.26 1.12 1.89
N GLY A 96 17.79 1.20 3.13
CA GLY A 96 16.95 0.19 3.75
C GLY A 96 15.60 0.09 3.05
N SER A 97 14.99 1.22 2.71
CA SER A 97 13.77 1.26 1.91
C SER A 97 13.99 0.66 0.52
N MET A 98 15.07 1.01 -0.17
CA MET A 98 15.41 0.42 -1.47
C MET A 98 15.57 -1.10 -1.38
N ALA A 99 16.35 -1.58 -0.40
CA ALA A 99 16.57 -3.00 -0.18
C ALA A 99 15.25 -3.74 0.11
N LEU A 100 14.39 -3.19 0.96
CA LEU A 100 13.08 -3.75 1.29
C LEU A 100 12.20 -3.91 0.04
N HIS A 101 12.18 -2.92 -0.85
CA HIS A 101 11.35 -2.93 -2.06
C HIS A 101 11.92 -3.82 -3.16
N ARG A 102 13.24 -3.99 -3.22
CA ARG A 102 13.92 -4.84 -4.21
C ARG A 102 14.05 -6.29 -3.76
N ARG A 103 13.98 -6.58 -2.46
CA ARG A 103 14.06 -7.94 -1.96
C ARG A 103 12.94 -8.79 -2.55
N ALA A 104 13.28 -10.02 -2.93
CA ALA A 104 12.29 -10.98 -3.39
C ALA A 104 11.17 -11.14 -2.34
N PRO A 105 9.88 -11.23 -2.77
CA PRO A 105 8.79 -11.46 -1.86
C PRO A 105 9.01 -12.72 -1.02
N SER A 106 8.69 -12.66 0.27
CA SER A 106 8.70 -13.86 1.11
C SER A 106 7.60 -14.82 0.64
N PRO A 107 7.87 -16.14 0.51
CA PRO A 107 6.85 -17.12 0.14
C PRO A 107 5.73 -17.24 1.18
N LYS A 108 5.90 -16.70 2.39
CA LYS A 108 4.91 -16.71 3.48
C LYS A 108 4.03 -15.45 3.54
N ARG A 109 4.04 -14.58 2.53
CA ARG A 109 3.21 -13.37 2.54
C ARG A 109 1.73 -13.72 2.38
N ALA A 110 0.87 -13.19 3.26
CA ALA A 110 -0.57 -13.27 3.06
C ALA A 110 -0.97 -12.57 1.75
N ARG A 111 -1.87 -13.18 0.98
CA ARG A 111 -2.41 -12.56 -0.22
C ARG A 111 -3.20 -11.31 0.17
N PRO A 112 -3.02 -10.18 -0.54
CA PRO A 112 -3.78 -8.96 -0.30
C PRO A 112 -5.24 -9.18 -0.70
N VAL A 113 -6.14 -8.53 0.02
CA VAL A 113 -7.55 -8.46 -0.35
C VAL A 113 -7.78 -7.12 -1.03
N LEU A 114 -8.08 -7.16 -2.33
CA LEU A 114 -8.18 -5.98 -3.20
C LEU A 114 -9.48 -6.02 -3.98
N ARG A 115 -9.99 -4.85 -4.34
CA ARG A 115 -11.12 -4.71 -5.28
C ARG A 115 -10.87 -3.57 -6.25
N PHE A 116 -11.58 -3.57 -7.38
CA PHE A 116 -11.67 -2.39 -8.22
C PHE A 116 -12.43 -1.28 -7.49
N ALA A 117 -11.92 -0.05 -7.56
CA ALA A 117 -12.51 1.07 -6.82
C ALA A 117 -13.48 1.93 -7.66
N ASP A 118 -13.48 1.76 -8.97
CA ASP A 118 -14.33 2.46 -9.93
C ASP A 118 -14.67 1.51 -11.11
N GLN A 119 -15.38 2.01 -12.13
CA GLN A 119 -15.68 1.26 -13.37
C GLN A 119 -14.86 1.75 -14.58
N ASP A 120 -13.93 2.68 -14.37
CA ASP A 120 -13.08 3.25 -15.42
C ASP A 120 -11.89 2.31 -15.74
N ASP A 121 -11.98 1.62 -16.87
CA ASP A 121 -10.96 0.72 -17.40
C ASP A 121 -10.00 1.38 -18.41
N GLU A 122 -10.26 2.63 -18.82
CA GLU A 122 -9.49 3.36 -19.84
C GLU A 122 -8.63 4.49 -19.24
N HIS A 123 -8.66 4.69 -17.92
CA HIS A 123 -7.86 5.73 -17.27
C HIS A 123 -6.39 5.70 -17.73
N PRO A 124 -5.78 6.83 -18.11
CA PRO A 124 -4.44 6.84 -18.70
C PRO A 124 -3.36 6.31 -17.75
N LEU A 125 -3.56 6.41 -16.44
CA LEU A 125 -2.67 5.82 -15.43
C LEU A 125 -3.02 4.36 -15.08
N GLY A 126 -4.01 3.74 -15.70
CA GLY A 126 -4.42 2.36 -15.46
C GLY A 126 -5.51 2.17 -14.40
N ARG A 127 -5.90 0.91 -14.20
CA ARG A 127 -7.07 0.49 -13.41
C ARG A 127 -6.88 0.77 -11.92
N LEU A 128 -7.89 1.35 -11.27
CA LEU A 128 -7.83 1.72 -9.85
C LEU A 128 -8.20 0.54 -8.94
N LEU A 129 -7.30 0.25 -8.01
CA LEU A 129 -7.42 -0.81 -7.00
C LEU A 129 -7.44 -0.20 -5.60
N THR A 130 -8.21 -0.77 -4.69
CA THR A 130 -8.20 -0.40 -3.27
C THR A 130 -8.12 -1.62 -2.37
N PHE A 131 -7.33 -1.52 -1.30
CA PHE A 131 -7.23 -2.56 -0.28
C PHE A 131 -8.52 -2.64 0.54
N VAL A 132 -8.99 -3.86 0.78
CA VAL A 132 -10.12 -4.14 1.66
C VAL A 132 -9.58 -4.50 3.04
N GLY A 133 -9.77 -3.61 4.01
CA GLY A 133 -9.26 -3.78 5.37
C GLY A 133 -7.75 -3.56 5.51
N GLY A 134 -7.24 -3.73 6.74
CA GLY A 134 -5.85 -3.47 7.11
C GLY A 134 -5.62 -2.08 7.69
N ALA A 135 -4.49 -1.89 8.39
CA ALA A 135 -4.15 -0.65 9.08
C ALA A 135 -3.80 0.52 8.14
N MET A 136 -3.58 0.25 6.85
CA MET A 136 -3.20 1.24 5.85
C MET A 136 -4.25 1.29 4.74
N ALA A 137 -5.09 2.34 4.75
CA ALA A 137 -5.93 2.65 3.60
C ALA A 137 -5.02 3.03 2.42
N SER A 138 -4.90 2.12 1.45
CA SER A 138 -4.04 2.30 0.29
C SER A 138 -4.82 2.04 -1.00
N SER A 139 -4.59 2.87 -2.01
CA SER A 139 -5.07 2.65 -3.38
C SER A 139 -3.93 2.68 -4.37
N TYR A 140 -4.10 1.97 -5.47
CA TYR A 140 -3.07 1.80 -6.50
C TYR A 140 -3.68 1.95 -7.86
N ARG A 141 -2.94 2.49 -8.82
CA ARG A 141 -3.24 2.29 -10.23
C ARG A 141 -2.24 1.33 -10.85
N VAL A 142 -2.75 0.44 -11.69
CA VAL A 142 -1.95 -0.56 -12.41
C VAL A 142 -2.23 -0.46 -13.90
N ARG A 143 -1.17 -0.32 -14.70
CA ARG A 143 -1.21 -0.25 -16.17
C ARG A 143 -0.11 -1.14 -16.73
N ASP A 144 -0.42 -1.95 -17.74
CA ASP A 144 0.55 -2.81 -18.44
C ASP A 144 1.36 -3.77 -17.53
N GLY A 145 0.81 -4.07 -16.35
CA GLY A 145 1.48 -4.87 -15.32
C GLY A 145 2.52 -4.10 -14.52
N GLU A 146 2.42 -2.78 -14.47
CA GLU A 146 3.22 -1.90 -13.61
C GLU A 146 2.32 -1.10 -12.68
N ILE A 147 2.82 -0.85 -11.46
CA ILE A 147 2.17 0.08 -10.54
C ILE A 147 2.58 1.49 -10.95
N THR A 148 1.60 2.28 -11.37
CA THR A 148 1.80 3.66 -11.86
C THR A 148 1.48 4.70 -10.80
N VAL A 149 0.59 4.37 -9.86
CA VAL A 149 0.24 5.25 -8.73
C VAL A 149 0.16 4.43 -7.46
N VAL A 150 0.70 4.99 -6.38
CA VAL A 150 0.50 4.51 -5.01
C VAL A 150 -0.03 5.66 -4.19
N ASN A 151 -1.20 5.49 -3.59
CA ASN A 151 -1.71 6.36 -2.54
C ASN A 151 -1.71 5.59 -1.22
N ARG A 152 -1.21 6.23 -0.17
CA ARG A 152 -1.17 5.62 1.16
C ARG A 152 -1.40 6.67 2.24
N ALA A 153 -2.26 6.32 3.19
CA ALA A 153 -2.34 7.00 4.47
C ALA A 153 -1.39 6.35 5.49
N ILE A 154 -0.56 7.16 6.15
CA ILE A 154 0.34 6.75 7.23
C ILE A 154 0.04 7.67 8.43
N GLY A 155 -0.85 7.22 9.31
CA GLY A 155 -1.39 8.08 10.37
C GLY A 155 -2.07 9.33 9.77
N PRO A 156 -1.70 10.55 10.18
CA PRO A 156 -2.27 11.78 9.63
C PRO A 156 -1.67 12.18 8.27
N GLN A 157 -0.63 11.48 7.79
CA GLN A 157 0.06 11.84 6.55
C GLN A 157 -0.52 11.07 5.36
N HIS A 158 -0.59 11.75 4.22
CA HIS A 158 -0.96 11.15 2.94
C HIS A 158 0.23 11.25 1.98
N MET A 159 0.57 10.12 1.37
CA MET A 159 1.61 10.03 0.37
C MET A 159 1.01 9.56 -0.95
N THR A 160 1.35 10.27 -2.02
CA THR A 160 1.09 9.84 -3.40
C THR A 160 2.41 9.74 -4.13
N ILE A 161 2.64 8.59 -4.76
CA ILE A 161 3.75 8.37 -5.68
C ILE A 161 3.13 8.14 -7.05
N THR A 162 3.56 8.93 -8.04
CA THR A 162 3.17 8.75 -9.44
C THR A 162 4.40 8.44 -10.26
N VAL A 163 4.38 7.32 -10.97
CA VAL A 163 5.40 6.93 -11.94
C VAL A 163 4.95 7.44 -13.30
N LEU A 164 5.61 8.49 -13.79
CA LEU A 164 5.29 9.10 -15.07
C LEU A 164 5.95 8.34 -16.23
N ASP A 165 7.20 7.93 -16.03
CA ASP A 165 7.99 7.14 -16.98
C ASP A 165 8.73 6.03 -16.25
N ASN A 166 8.73 4.83 -16.85
CA ASN A 166 9.53 3.69 -16.43
C ASN A 166 10.18 3.15 -17.72
N ARG A 167 11.50 3.27 -17.84
CA ARG A 167 12.27 2.87 -19.04
C ARG A 167 12.93 1.51 -18.81
#